data_AF-A0A522Q2W3-F1
#
_entry.id   AF-A0A522Q2W3-F1
#
_cell.length_a   1.000
_cell.length_b   1.000
_cell.length_c   1.000
_cell.angle_alpha   90.00
_cell.angle_beta   90.00
_cell.angle_gamma   90.00
#
_symmetry.space_group_name_H-M   'P 1'
#
loop_
_entity.id
_entity.type
_entity.pdbx_description
1 polymer ?
#
loop_
_entity_poly.entity_id
_entity_poly.type
_entity_poly.pdbx_seq_one_letter_code
_entity_poly.pdbx_strand_id
1 'polypeptide(L)'
;MFAVVESAAATILDKLTAGDFRLSSEECEIFCMFLSLGWSRVPRFRTDLEESATFLMNTYNEDLASDPDKFARTVAKFESESGTHLGDWEEMRRAILEKRVEVVASPEMSLKMMILSFEFLAQVIAAMKWSFRTTESISPFVTSDAPVVLNNPSMLDGESPPTPAALEVTFPITPELLFVATWDGHAGAGSMRPRLARQINKLIALSAHQYVYSSTEIPAITKYSSEPRKSLIDRTLLIRISKHSGDE
;
A
#
# COMPACT_ATOMS: atom_id res chain seq x y z
N MET A 1 12.79 -17.09 -6.67
CA MET A 1 11.45 -16.95 -6.08
C MET A 1 10.53 -16.12 -6.96
N PHE A 2 10.79 -14.82 -7.18
CA PHE A 2 9.87 -13.95 -7.96
C PHE A 2 9.56 -14.46 -9.37
N ALA A 3 10.57 -14.85 -10.14
CA ALA A 3 10.37 -15.39 -11.49
C ALA A 3 9.49 -16.67 -11.51
N VAL A 4 9.52 -17.46 -10.43
CA VAL A 4 8.70 -18.68 -10.30
C VAL A 4 7.24 -18.29 -10.08
N VAL A 5 6.97 -17.33 -9.18
CA VAL A 5 5.62 -16.82 -8.92
C VAL A 5 5.04 -16.16 -10.18
N GLU A 6 5.82 -15.35 -10.89
CA GLU A 6 5.36 -14.71 -12.13
C GLU A 6 5.03 -15.71 -13.24
N SER A 7 5.89 -16.73 -13.42
CA SER A 7 5.66 -17.77 -14.43
C SER A 7 4.39 -18.57 -14.12
N ALA A 8 4.18 -18.92 -12.84
CA ALA A 8 2.98 -19.63 -12.42
C ALA A 8 1.72 -18.75 -12.52
N ALA A 9 1.83 -17.47 -12.17
CA ALA A 9 0.74 -16.52 -12.29
C ALA A 9 0.31 -16.28 -13.74
N ALA A 10 1.22 -16.35 -14.71
CA ALA A 10 0.88 -16.19 -16.13
C ALA A 10 -0.22 -17.17 -16.58
N THR A 11 -0.12 -18.45 -16.20
CA THR A 11 -1.15 -19.46 -16.50
C THR A 11 -2.49 -19.14 -15.85
N ILE A 12 -2.47 -18.56 -14.65
CA ILE A 12 -3.69 -18.11 -13.95
C ILE A 12 -4.30 -16.91 -14.68
N LEU A 13 -3.49 -15.93 -15.10
CA LEU A 13 -3.95 -14.76 -15.85
C LEU A 13 -4.57 -15.17 -17.20
N ASP A 14 -3.98 -16.13 -17.91
CA ASP A 14 -4.54 -16.68 -19.15
C ASP A 14 -5.92 -17.31 -18.91
N LYS A 15 -6.03 -18.12 -17.84
CA LYS A 15 -7.29 -18.75 -17.42
C LYS A 15 -8.36 -17.73 -17.07
N LEU A 16 -8.01 -16.68 -16.31
CA LEU A 16 -8.92 -15.59 -15.96
C LEU A 16 -9.36 -14.79 -17.19
N THR A 17 -8.45 -14.55 -18.13
CA THR A 17 -8.72 -13.86 -19.40
C THR A 17 -9.67 -14.66 -20.29
N ALA A 18 -9.56 -16.00 -20.26
CA ALA A 18 -10.49 -16.91 -20.92
C ALA A 18 -11.88 -16.98 -20.26
N GLY A 19 -12.09 -16.27 -19.15
CA GLY A 19 -13.35 -16.21 -18.41
C GLY A 19 -13.57 -17.36 -17.41
N ASP A 20 -12.56 -18.18 -17.13
CA ASP A 20 -12.64 -19.19 -16.08
C ASP A 20 -12.16 -18.62 -14.74
N PHE A 21 -13.11 -18.07 -13.99
CA PHE A 21 -12.85 -17.42 -12.69
C PHE A 21 -12.74 -18.40 -11.52
N ARG A 22 -12.72 -19.71 -11.76
CA ARG A 22 -12.62 -20.74 -10.72
C ARG A 22 -11.15 -21.07 -10.48
N LEU A 23 -10.60 -20.54 -9.40
CA LEU A 23 -9.25 -20.85 -8.97
C LEU A 23 -9.29 -21.93 -7.88
N SER A 24 -8.42 -22.91 -8.00
CA SER A 24 -8.10 -23.85 -6.92
C SER A 24 -7.40 -23.12 -5.76
N SER A 25 -7.27 -23.78 -4.60
CA SER A 25 -6.58 -23.19 -3.45
C SER A 25 -5.12 -22.83 -3.76
N GLU A 26 -4.41 -23.66 -4.53
CA GLU A 26 -3.03 -23.39 -4.94
C GLU A 26 -2.96 -22.21 -5.93
N GLU A 27 -3.85 -22.16 -6.93
CA GLU A 27 -3.92 -21.01 -7.85
C GLU A 27 -4.27 -19.72 -7.11
N CYS A 28 -5.16 -19.78 -6.12
CA CYS A 28 -5.51 -18.65 -5.26
C CYS A 28 -4.28 -18.11 -4.52
N GLU A 29 -3.50 -18.98 -3.88
CA GLU A 29 -2.27 -18.62 -3.17
C GLU A 29 -1.24 -17.97 -4.09
N ILE A 30 -1.00 -18.57 -5.26
CA ILE A 30 -0.06 -18.04 -6.27
C ILE A 30 -0.51 -16.66 -6.77
N PHE A 31 -1.81 -16.50 -7.04
CA PHE A 31 -2.38 -15.24 -7.50
C PHE A 31 -2.25 -14.14 -6.43
N CYS A 32 -2.52 -14.46 -5.16
CA CYS A 32 -2.28 -13.54 -4.04
C CYS A 32 -0.82 -13.10 -3.96
N MET A 33 0.12 -14.06 -3.98
CA MET A 33 1.55 -13.74 -3.96
C MET A 33 1.94 -12.84 -5.13
N PHE A 34 1.44 -13.13 -6.34
CA PHE A 34 1.68 -12.30 -7.51
C PHE A 34 1.20 -10.86 -7.33
N LEU A 35 -0.03 -10.66 -6.83
CA LEU A 35 -0.59 -9.34 -6.55
C LEU A 35 0.20 -8.62 -5.45
N SER A 36 0.52 -9.31 -4.35
CA SER A 36 1.30 -8.74 -3.25
C SER A 36 2.68 -8.30 -3.69
N LEU A 37 3.34 -9.08 -4.55
CA LEU A 37 4.60 -8.66 -5.17
C LEU A 37 4.37 -7.47 -6.10
N GLY A 38 3.30 -7.46 -6.90
CA GLY A 38 2.95 -6.34 -7.78
C GLY A 38 2.70 -5.03 -7.04
N TRP A 39 2.36 -5.12 -5.75
CA TRP A 39 2.23 -3.97 -4.86
C TRP A 39 3.53 -3.65 -4.10
N SER A 40 4.19 -4.63 -3.48
CA SER A 40 5.31 -4.34 -2.56
C SER A 40 6.64 -4.08 -3.26
N ARG A 41 6.81 -4.52 -4.52
CA ARG A 41 8.10 -4.44 -5.24
C ARG A 41 8.30 -3.17 -6.05
N VAL A 42 7.34 -2.25 -6.03
CA VAL A 42 7.38 -1.04 -6.87
C VAL A 42 7.97 0.15 -6.11
N PRO A 43 8.62 1.11 -6.80
CA PRO A 43 9.22 2.27 -6.14
C PRO A 43 8.22 3.06 -5.29
N ARG A 44 6.96 3.13 -5.72
CA ARG A 44 5.90 3.82 -4.97
C ARG A 44 5.74 3.26 -3.56
N PHE A 45 5.66 1.94 -3.41
CA PHE A 45 5.49 1.30 -2.11
C PHE A 45 6.70 1.56 -1.19
N ARG A 46 7.91 1.60 -1.75
CA ARG A 46 9.11 1.97 -1.01
C ARG A 46 9.02 3.40 -0.44
N THR A 47 8.64 4.36 -1.28
CA THR A 47 8.45 5.75 -0.85
C THR A 47 7.38 5.84 0.24
N ASP A 48 6.23 5.18 0.06
CA ASP A 48 5.15 5.19 1.06
C ASP A 48 5.62 4.55 2.38
N LEU A 49 6.44 3.49 2.35
CA LEU A 49 7.05 2.88 3.54
C LEU A 49 8.03 3.83 4.24
N GLU A 50 8.93 4.47 3.49
CA GLU A 50 9.94 5.38 4.04
C GLU A 50 9.28 6.62 4.69
N GLU A 51 8.25 7.18 4.04
CA GLU A 51 7.45 8.27 4.59
C GLU A 51 6.70 7.85 5.85
N SER A 52 6.07 6.67 5.83
CA SER A 52 5.31 6.14 6.98
C SER A 52 6.22 5.83 8.17
N ALA A 53 7.37 5.20 7.92
CA ALA A 53 8.35 4.89 8.96
C ALA A 53 8.94 6.17 9.56
N THR A 54 9.29 7.15 8.72
CA THR A 54 9.77 8.46 9.16
C THR A 54 8.75 9.17 10.03
N PHE A 55 7.48 9.18 9.60
CA PHE A 55 6.39 9.76 10.38
C PHE A 55 6.22 9.08 11.74
N LEU A 56 6.11 7.74 11.76
CA LEU A 56 5.91 6.96 12.99
C LEU A 56 7.09 7.13 13.96
N MET A 57 8.33 7.09 13.46
CA MET A 57 9.51 7.26 14.30
C MET A 57 9.61 8.66 14.88
N ASN A 58 9.29 9.70 14.09
CA ASN A 58 9.24 11.07 14.62
C ASN A 58 8.20 11.21 15.72
N THR A 59 6.98 10.70 15.52
CA THR A 59 5.93 10.73 16.56
C THR A 59 6.35 9.96 17.81
N TYR A 60 6.88 8.74 17.65
CA TYR A 60 7.38 7.95 18.78
C TYR A 60 8.50 8.66 19.54
N ASN A 61 9.45 9.26 18.83
CA ASN A 61 10.57 9.98 19.45
C ASN A 61 10.11 11.28 20.13
N GLU A 62 9.18 12.03 19.54
CA GLU A 62 8.56 13.21 20.18
C GLU A 62 7.84 12.81 21.48
N ASP A 63 7.03 11.74 21.44
CA ASP A 63 6.31 11.21 22.61
C ASP A 63 7.29 10.73 23.68
N LEU A 64 8.34 9.99 23.31
CA LEU A 64 9.38 9.54 24.24
C LEU A 64 10.15 10.71 24.85
N ALA A 65 10.50 11.73 24.06
CA ALA A 65 11.25 12.91 24.49
C ALA A 65 10.43 13.89 25.34
N SER A 66 9.09 13.79 25.29
CA SER A 66 8.18 14.60 26.10
C SER A 66 8.24 14.26 27.60
N ASP A 67 8.69 13.05 27.95
CA ASP A 67 8.94 12.58 29.32
C ASP A 67 10.46 12.48 29.56
N PRO A 68 11.08 13.46 30.24
CA PRO A 68 12.52 13.48 30.47
C PRO A 68 13.05 12.24 31.19
N ASP A 69 12.30 11.73 32.18
CA ASP A 69 12.74 10.58 32.97
C ASP A 69 12.68 9.29 32.15
N LYS A 70 11.62 9.11 31.35
CA LYS A 70 11.49 7.97 30.44
C LYS A 70 12.56 8.02 29.35
N PHE A 71 12.84 9.19 28.79
CA PHE A 71 13.89 9.37 27.80
C PHE A 71 15.27 9.02 28.39
N ALA A 72 15.63 9.58 29.54
CA ALA A 72 16.90 9.32 30.22
C ALA A 72 17.09 7.83 30.53
N ARG A 73 16.06 7.14 31.02
CA ARG A 73 16.10 5.68 31.26
C ARG A 73 16.31 4.89 29.98
N THR A 74 15.68 5.30 28.88
CA THR A 74 15.80 4.62 27.58
C THR A 74 17.22 4.77 27.02
N VAL A 75 17.80 5.97 27.10
CA VAL A 75 19.19 6.21 26.73
C VAL A 75 20.13 5.37 27.60
N ALA A 76 20.03 5.45 28.93
CA ALA A 76 20.89 4.68 29.83
C ALA A 76 20.82 3.16 29.58
N LYS A 77 19.62 2.63 29.29
CA LYS A 77 19.44 1.23 28.92
C LYS A 77 20.16 0.90 27.60
N PHE A 78 19.99 1.73 26.57
CA PHE A 78 20.67 1.53 25.29
C PHE A 78 22.20 1.55 25.44
N GLU A 79 22.75 2.49 26.20
CA GLU A 79 24.20 2.57 26.43
C GLU A 79 24.72 1.33 27.16
N SER A 80 23.96 0.83 28.14
CA SER A 80 24.29 -0.41 28.86
C SER A 80 24.26 -1.65 27.97
N GLU A 81 23.31 -1.74 27.03
CA GLU A 81 23.14 -2.93 26.17
C GLU A 81 24.10 -2.93 24.98
N SER A 82 24.37 -1.75 24.41
CA SER A 82 25.22 -1.59 23.22
C SER A 82 26.69 -1.34 23.54
N GLY A 83 27.01 -0.92 24.77
CA GLY A 83 28.34 -0.43 25.14
C GLY A 83 28.70 0.90 24.47
N THR A 84 27.76 1.57 23.80
CA THR A 84 27.98 2.84 23.10
C THR A 84 27.48 4.00 23.94
N HIS A 85 28.33 4.99 24.22
CA HIS A 85 27.92 6.22 24.90
C HIS A 85 27.38 7.24 23.88
N LEU A 86 26.18 7.77 24.13
CA LEU A 86 25.46 8.70 23.26
C LEU A 86 25.69 10.17 23.65
N GLY A 87 26.40 10.44 24.75
CA GLY A 87 26.73 11.80 25.19
C GLY A 87 25.63 12.44 26.04
N ASP A 88 25.37 13.73 25.82
CA ASP A 88 24.38 14.49 26.60
C ASP A 88 22.95 14.15 26.13
N TRP A 89 22.29 13.29 26.90
CA TRP A 89 20.93 12.84 26.61
C TRP A 89 19.89 13.97 26.67
N GLU A 90 20.11 15.01 27.50
CA GLU A 90 19.16 16.11 27.64
C GLU A 90 19.25 17.05 26.42
N GLU A 91 20.46 17.27 25.89
CA GLU A 91 20.61 17.99 24.63
C GLU A 91 19.97 17.23 23.46
N MET A 92 20.14 15.90 23.40
CA MET A 92 19.49 15.06 22.39
C MET A 92 17.96 15.15 22.48
N ARG A 93 17.40 15.06 23.69
CA ARG A 93 15.97 15.20 23.96
C ARG A 93 15.44 16.56 23.48
N ARG A 94 16.12 17.66 23.82
CA ARG A 94 15.76 19.00 23.36
C ARG A 94 15.83 19.12 21.84
N ALA A 95 16.88 18.57 21.21
CA ALA A 95 17.02 18.60 19.76
C ALA A 95 15.87 17.88 19.04
N ILE A 96 15.35 16.79 19.60
CA ILE A 96 14.15 16.10 19.09
C ILE A 96 12.92 17.00 19.21
N LEU A 97 12.63 17.55 20.41
CA LEU A 97 11.46 18.39 20.65
C LEU A 97 11.47 19.70 19.85
N GLU A 98 12.65 20.27 19.64
CA GLU A 98 12.88 21.48 18.84
C GLU A 98 12.97 21.19 17.33
N LYS A 99 12.81 19.92 16.93
CA LYS A 99 12.88 19.46 15.52
C LYS A 99 14.19 19.82 14.83
N ARG A 100 15.28 19.82 15.60
CA ARG A 100 16.66 19.98 15.11
C ARG A 100 17.28 18.69 14.61
N VAL A 101 16.57 17.56 14.77
CA VAL A 101 16.97 16.24 14.27
C VAL A 101 15.97 15.80 13.22
N GLU A 102 16.49 15.27 12.11
CA GLU A 102 15.68 14.62 11.09
C GLU A 102 15.85 13.11 11.21
N VAL A 103 14.77 12.40 11.48
CA VAL A 103 14.75 10.94 11.40
C VAL A 103 14.39 10.55 9.98
N VAL A 104 15.23 9.76 9.33
CA VAL A 104 14.98 9.25 7.97
C VAL A 104 15.07 7.73 8.00
N ALA A 105 14.12 7.07 7.36
CA ALA A 105 14.16 5.62 7.17
C ALA A 105 15.39 5.23 6.32
N SER A 106 16.16 4.24 6.75
CA SER A 106 17.31 3.78 5.95
C SER A 106 16.85 2.99 4.71
N PRO A 107 17.56 3.10 3.58
CA PRO A 107 17.32 2.30 2.38
C PRO A 107 17.27 0.79 2.64
N GLU A 108 18.12 0.28 3.54
CA GLU A 108 18.21 -1.13 3.88
C GLU A 108 16.95 -1.60 4.61
N MET A 109 16.43 -0.77 5.51
CA MET A 109 15.19 -1.06 6.23
C MET A 109 14.01 -1.11 5.26
N SER A 110 13.87 -0.12 4.37
CA SER A 110 12.76 -0.10 3.41
C SER A 110 12.81 -1.29 2.44
N LEU A 111 13.99 -1.63 1.90
CA LEU A 111 14.17 -2.81 1.06
C LEU A 111 13.83 -4.12 1.78
N LYS A 112 14.27 -4.26 3.05
CA LYS A 112 13.92 -5.42 3.86
C LYS A 112 12.41 -5.52 4.08
N MET A 113 11.76 -4.41 4.40
CA MET A 113 10.31 -4.37 4.59
C MET A 113 9.54 -4.69 3.31
N MET A 114 10.00 -4.26 2.12
CA MET A 114 9.40 -4.64 0.84
C MET A 114 9.35 -6.16 0.65
N ILE A 115 10.43 -6.86 1.04
CA ILE A 115 10.52 -8.32 0.95
C ILE A 115 9.70 -9.01 2.03
N LEU A 116 9.68 -8.49 3.25
CA LEU A 116 8.92 -9.14 4.34
C LEU A 116 7.41 -8.90 4.24
N SER A 117 6.98 -7.84 3.56
CA SER A 117 5.56 -7.47 3.52
C SER A 117 4.73 -8.34 2.57
N PHE A 118 5.32 -8.99 1.56
CA PHE A 118 4.51 -9.63 0.52
C PHE A 118 3.69 -10.82 1.07
N GLU A 119 4.21 -11.62 2.01
CA GLU A 119 3.48 -12.74 2.59
C GLU A 119 2.25 -12.27 3.38
N PHE A 120 2.44 -11.23 4.21
CA PHE A 120 1.35 -10.61 4.95
C PHE A 120 0.30 -10.03 4.00
N LEU A 121 0.72 -9.29 2.96
CA LEU A 121 -0.20 -8.75 1.97
C LEU A 121 -0.94 -9.85 1.21
N ALA A 122 -0.30 -11.00 0.96
CA ALA A 122 -0.93 -12.12 0.25
C ALA A 122 -2.04 -12.73 1.10
N GLN A 123 -1.79 -12.92 2.39
CA GLN A 123 -2.79 -13.40 3.35
C GLN A 123 -3.96 -12.41 3.48
N VAL A 124 -3.67 -11.10 3.53
CA VAL A 124 -4.72 -10.06 3.55
C VAL A 124 -5.59 -10.17 2.30
N ILE A 125 -5.00 -10.22 1.10
CA ILE A 125 -5.75 -10.33 -0.16
C ILE A 125 -6.55 -11.64 -0.20
N ALA A 126 -5.97 -12.77 0.24
CA ALA A 126 -6.65 -14.07 0.28
C ALA A 126 -7.88 -14.08 1.19
N ALA A 127 -7.88 -13.30 2.26
CA ALA A 127 -8.99 -13.19 3.19
C ALA A 127 -10.14 -12.28 2.69
N MET A 128 -9.90 -11.48 1.66
CA MET A 128 -10.90 -10.59 1.07
C MET A 128 -11.86 -11.34 0.13
N LYS A 129 -13.03 -10.76 -0.13
CA LYS A 129 -13.98 -11.23 -1.15
C LYS A 129 -13.57 -10.74 -2.52
N TRP A 130 -13.41 -11.67 -3.45
CA TRP A 130 -12.90 -11.38 -4.79
C TRP A 130 -14.00 -11.25 -5.81
N SER A 131 -13.86 -10.27 -6.68
CA SER A 131 -14.67 -10.16 -7.87
C SER A 131 -13.87 -9.82 -9.11
N PHE A 132 -14.38 -10.32 -10.23
CA PHE A 132 -13.85 -10.08 -11.56
C PHE A 132 -14.86 -9.23 -12.32
N ARG A 133 -14.40 -8.11 -12.84
CA ARG A 133 -15.25 -7.10 -13.43
C ARG A 133 -14.84 -6.86 -14.87
N THR A 134 -15.74 -7.17 -15.78
CA THR A 134 -15.54 -6.86 -17.20
C THR A 134 -16.07 -5.47 -17.50
N THR A 135 -15.51 -4.79 -18.50
CA THR A 135 -16.07 -3.55 -19.02
C THR A 135 -16.25 -3.63 -20.53
N GLU A 136 -17.16 -2.82 -21.06
CA GLU A 136 -17.31 -2.66 -22.50
C GLU A 136 -16.15 -1.83 -23.06
N SER A 137 -15.78 -2.05 -24.32
CA SER A 137 -14.60 -1.46 -24.98
C SER A 137 -14.56 0.07 -24.99
N ILE A 138 -15.65 0.75 -24.68
CA ILE A 138 -15.75 2.22 -24.63
C ILE A 138 -15.00 2.80 -23.42
N SER A 139 -14.71 2.02 -22.38
CA SER A 139 -14.00 2.51 -21.19
C SER A 139 -12.99 1.47 -20.68
N PRO A 140 -11.95 1.15 -21.48
CA PRO A 140 -10.97 0.14 -21.11
C PRO A 140 -10.23 0.53 -19.83
N PHE A 141 -9.88 -0.47 -19.03
CA PHE A 141 -9.03 -0.29 -17.86
C PHE A 141 -7.62 0.11 -18.28
N VAL A 142 -7.04 1.04 -17.54
CA VAL A 142 -5.62 1.41 -17.65
C VAL A 142 -4.80 0.66 -16.63
N THR A 143 -3.50 0.56 -16.84
CA THR A 143 -2.55 0.05 -15.85
C THR A 143 -1.44 1.07 -15.59
N SER A 144 -0.49 0.76 -14.73
CA SER A 144 0.62 1.65 -14.38
C SER A 144 1.88 0.87 -14.02
N ASP A 145 2.94 1.59 -13.67
CA ASP A 145 4.15 1.03 -13.04
C ASP A 145 3.93 0.61 -11.56
N ALA A 146 2.73 0.85 -11.01
CA ALA A 146 2.26 0.36 -9.72
C ALA A 146 0.83 -0.20 -9.87
N PRO A 147 0.66 -1.35 -10.55
CA PRO A 147 -0.63 -1.78 -11.10
C PRO A 147 -1.61 -2.31 -10.05
N VAL A 148 -1.10 -2.73 -8.88
CA VAL A 148 -1.93 -3.17 -7.76
C VAL A 148 -2.16 -1.97 -6.85
N VAL A 149 -3.41 -1.52 -6.78
CA VAL A 149 -3.80 -0.33 -6.05
C VAL A 149 -4.60 -0.72 -4.83
N LEU A 150 -4.10 -0.35 -3.65
CA LEU A 150 -4.88 -0.31 -2.43
C LEU A 150 -5.57 1.05 -2.33
N ASN A 151 -6.89 1.05 -2.22
CA ASN A 151 -7.69 2.25 -2.04
C ASN A 151 -8.56 2.15 -0.79
N ASN A 152 -8.92 3.31 -0.24
CA ASN A 152 -9.99 3.43 0.73
C ASN A 152 -11.03 4.44 0.21
N PRO A 153 -12.15 3.98 -0.37
CA PRO A 153 -13.19 4.85 -0.92
C PRO A 153 -13.77 5.81 0.10
N SER A 154 -13.79 5.44 1.40
CA SER A 154 -14.31 6.33 2.43
C SER A 154 -13.49 7.62 2.55
N MET A 155 -12.24 7.62 2.05
CA MET A 155 -11.40 8.82 1.98
C MET A 155 -11.65 9.68 0.74
N LEU A 156 -12.35 9.17 -0.28
CA LEU A 156 -12.68 9.96 -1.48
C LEU A 156 -13.80 10.96 -1.20
N ASP A 157 -14.73 10.60 -0.31
CA ASP A 157 -15.87 11.44 0.04
C ASP A 157 -15.54 12.41 1.19
N GLY A 158 -14.43 12.22 1.91
CA GLY A 158 -13.96 13.12 2.98
C GLY A 158 -14.82 13.14 4.25
N GLU A 159 -15.94 12.41 4.26
CA GLU A 159 -16.95 12.46 5.32
C GLU A 159 -16.76 11.40 6.41
N SER A 160 -15.91 10.39 6.19
CA SER A 160 -15.75 9.28 7.14
C SER A 160 -14.29 8.93 7.39
N PRO A 161 -13.90 8.70 8.67
CA PRO A 161 -12.56 8.24 8.97
C PRO A 161 -12.30 6.91 8.26
N PRO A 162 -11.07 6.67 7.77
CA PRO A 162 -10.75 5.42 7.12
C PRO A 162 -11.01 4.24 8.07
N THR A 163 -11.79 3.28 7.60
CA THR A 163 -11.97 2.00 8.29
C THR A 163 -11.22 0.92 7.52
N PRO A 164 -10.60 -0.07 8.20
CA PRO A 164 -10.00 -1.22 7.54
C PRO A 164 -10.99 -1.99 6.67
N ALA A 165 -12.28 -1.99 7.04
CA ALA A 165 -13.36 -2.63 6.28
C ALA A 165 -13.59 -1.97 4.90
N ALA A 166 -13.30 -0.68 4.75
CA ALA A 166 -13.44 0.04 3.49
C ALA A 166 -12.23 -0.14 2.56
N LEU A 167 -11.23 -0.94 2.91
CA LEU A 167 -10.09 -1.19 2.02
C LEU A 167 -10.49 -2.02 0.81
N GLU A 168 -10.04 -1.56 -0.37
CA GLU A 168 -10.21 -2.20 -1.65
C GLU A 168 -8.85 -2.44 -2.30
N VAL A 169 -8.64 -3.63 -2.87
CA VAL A 169 -7.50 -3.89 -3.76
C VAL A 169 -8.00 -4.02 -5.18
N THR A 170 -7.37 -3.31 -6.11
CA THR A 170 -7.72 -3.37 -7.53
C THR A 170 -6.49 -3.69 -8.37
N PHE A 171 -6.69 -4.52 -9.40
CA PHE A 171 -5.63 -4.91 -10.32
C PHE A 171 -6.21 -5.12 -11.73
N PRO A 172 -5.85 -4.29 -12.71
CA PRO A 172 -6.19 -4.50 -14.11
C PRO A 172 -5.46 -5.73 -14.65
N ILE A 173 -6.21 -6.77 -15.02
CA ILE A 173 -5.67 -7.98 -15.65
C ILE A 173 -5.50 -7.75 -17.16
N THR A 174 -6.54 -7.20 -17.79
CA THR A 174 -6.53 -6.77 -19.19
C THR A 174 -7.23 -5.41 -19.32
N PRO A 175 -7.22 -4.75 -20.50
CA PRO A 175 -8.04 -3.56 -20.72
C PRO A 175 -9.55 -3.79 -20.53
N GLU A 176 -10.02 -5.04 -20.56
CA GLU A 176 -11.43 -5.39 -20.40
C GLU A 176 -11.73 -6.07 -19.07
N LEU A 177 -10.73 -6.51 -18.31
CA LEU A 177 -10.90 -7.32 -17.10
C LEU A 177 -10.15 -6.72 -15.91
N LEU A 178 -10.89 -6.45 -14.84
CA LEU A 178 -10.40 -5.93 -13.57
C LEU A 178 -10.62 -6.95 -12.45
N PHE A 179 -9.59 -7.18 -11.65
CA PHE A 179 -9.72 -7.81 -10.33
C PHE A 179 -10.03 -6.76 -9.27
N VAL A 180 -10.98 -7.07 -8.39
CA VAL A 180 -11.34 -6.25 -7.22
C VAL A 180 -11.49 -7.14 -6.00
N ALA A 181 -10.79 -6.83 -4.92
CA ALA A 181 -10.95 -7.47 -3.62
C ALA A 181 -11.43 -6.46 -2.57
N THR A 182 -12.44 -6.85 -1.79
CA THR A 182 -13.10 -6.02 -0.76
C THR A 182 -13.45 -6.86 0.48
N TRP A 183 -13.68 -6.25 1.64
CA TRP A 183 -14.12 -7.00 2.84
C TRP A 183 -15.64 -7.21 2.89
N ASP A 184 -16.41 -6.17 2.55
CA ASP A 184 -17.87 -6.13 2.65
C ASP A 184 -18.59 -6.19 1.29
N GLY A 185 -17.86 -6.12 0.19
CA GLY A 185 -18.40 -6.04 -1.16
C GLY A 185 -18.81 -7.37 -1.81
N HIS A 186 -19.07 -7.28 -3.11
CA HIS A 186 -19.56 -8.38 -3.94
C HIS A 186 -18.43 -9.34 -4.33
N ALA A 187 -18.73 -10.64 -4.35
CA ALA A 187 -17.86 -11.68 -4.89
C ALA A 187 -18.30 -12.14 -6.30
N GLY A 188 -17.43 -12.85 -7.02
CA GLY A 188 -17.73 -13.47 -8.31
C GLY A 188 -17.54 -12.55 -9.52
N ALA A 189 -18.05 -12.96 -10.69
CA ALA A 189 -17.83 -12.25 -11.95
C ALA A 189 -19.04 -11.40 -12.39
N GLY A 190 -18.81 -10.32 -13.14
CA GLY A 190 -19.89 -9.49 -13.69
C GLY A 190 -19.38 -8.28 -14.48
N SER A 191 -20.30 -7.51 -15.07
CA SER A 191 -19.97 -6.28 -15.81
C SER A 191 -19.90 -5.06 -14.89
N MET A 192 -19.00 -4.14 -15.19
CA MET A 192 -18.82 -2.85 -14.53
C MET A 192 -19.35 -1.72 -15.40
N ARG A 193 -20.13 -0.83 -14.77
CA ARG A 193 -20.64 0.38 -15.42
C ARG A 193 -19.48 1.29 -15.87
N PRO A 194 -19.54 1.92 -17.05
CA PRO A 194 -18.49 2.81 -17.55
C PRO A 194 -18.09 3.93 -16.59
N ARG A 195 -19.04 4.48 -15.81
CA ARG A 195 -18.75 5.50 -14.80
C ARG A 195 -17.80 4.98 -13.71
N LEU A 196 -18.01 3.75 -13.24
CA LEU A 196 -17.15 3.13 -12.22
C LEU A 196 -15.78 2.80 -12.81
N ALA A 197 -15.72 2.28 -14.04
CA ALA A 197 -14.46 2.00 -14.72
C ALA A 197 -13.58 3.27 -14.84
N ARG A 198 -14.18 4.43 -15.16
CA ARG A 198 -13.47 5.72 -15.16
C ARG A 198 -12.96 6.13 -13.77
N GLN A 199 -13.70 5.83 -12.70
CA GLN A 199 -13.24 6.11 -11.33
C GLN A 199 -12.04 5.23 -10.96
N ILE A 200 -12.09 3.93 -11.28
CA ILE A 200 -10.96 3.00 -11.10
C ILE A 200 -9.74 3.48 -11.89
N ASN A 201 -9.91 3.85 -13.16
CA ASN A 201 -8.83 4.38 -13.98
C ASN A 201 -8.21 5.65 -13.38
N LYS A 202 -9.02 6.53 -12.79
CA LYS A 202 -8.52 7.70 -12.06
C LYS A 202 -7.67 7.26 -10.86
N LEU A 203 -8.13 6.30 -10.06
CA LEU A 203 -7.39 5.79 -8.90
C LEU A 203 -6.04 5.18 -9.30
N ILE A 204 -6.02 4.38 -10.37
CA ILE A 204 -4.78 3.79 -10.91
C ILE A 204 -3.82 4.89 -11.38
N ALA A 205 -4.32 5.91 -12.09
CA ALA A 205 -3.50 7.02 -12.55
C ALA A 205 -2.90 7.84 -11.39
N LEU A 206 -3.67 8.07 -10.32
CA LEU A 206 -3.20 8.77 -9.12
C LEU A 206 -2.22 7.93 -8.28
N SER A 207 -2.33 6.61 -8.35
CA SER A 207 -1.48 5.66 -7.61
C SER A 207 -0.16 5.36 -8.33
N ALA A 208 -0.08 5.61 -9.64
CA ALA A 208 1.12 5.40 -10.45
C ALA A 208 2.36 6.12 -9.87
N HIS A 209 3.53 5.49 -9.99
CA HIS A 209 4.79 6.10 -9.57
C HIS A 209 5.32 7.10 -10.59
N GLN A 210 5.24 6.79 -11.87
CA GLN A 210 5.69 7.64 -12.97
C GLN A 210 4.77 7.50 -14.16
N TYR A 211 4.44 6.27 -14.57
CA TYR A 211 3.79 6.00 -15.85
C TYR A 211 2.42 5.35 -15.71
N VAL A 212 1.51 5.77 -16.59
CA VAL A 212 0.19 5.15 -16.81
C VAL A 212 0.16 4.63 -18.23
N TYR A 213 -0.32 3.41 -18.41
CA TYR A 213 -0.38 2.71 -19.70
C TYR A 213 -1.83 2.41 -20.06
N SER A 214 -2.16 2.58 -21.32
CA SER A 214 -3.50 2.31 -21.87
C SER A 214 -3.37 1.70 -23.26
N SER A 215 -4.27 0.79 -23.61
CA SER A 215 -4.32 0.21 -24.97
C SER A 215 -4.82 1.20 -26.02
N THR A 216 -5.51 2.26 -25.58
CA THR A 216 -6.06 3.33 -26.41
C THR A 216 -5.82 4.70 -25.78
N GLU A 217 -5.96 5.77 -26.58
CA GLU A 217 -5.88 7.12 -26.05
C GLU A 217 -7.12 7.44 -25.20
N ILE A 218 -6.90 7.81 -23.93
CA ILE A 218 -7.97 8.20 -23.00
C ILE A 218 -7.66 9.63 -22.51
N PRO A 219 -8.29 10.68 -23.07
CA PRO A 219 -7.96 12.08 -22.76
C PRO A 219 -7.99 12.44 -21.27
N ALA A 220 -8.84 11.77 -20.48
CA ALA A 220 -8.94 11.99 -19.04
C ALA A 220 -7.66 11.56 -18.27
N ILE A 221 -6.92 10.56 -18.77
CA ILE A 221 -5.69 10.06 -18.12
C ILE A 221 -4.57 11.10 -18.17
N THR A 222 -4.44 11.83 -19.29
CA THR A 222 -3.48 12.93 -19.42
C THR A 222 -3.72 13.99 -18.35
N LYS A 223 -5.00 14.29 -18.07
CA LYS A 223 -5.38 15.19 -16.98
C LYS A 223 -4.95 14.63 -15.62
N TYR A 224 -5.28 13.39 -15.31
CA TYR A 224 -4.95 12.79 -13.99
C TYR A 224 -3.44 12.68 -13.76
N SER A 225 -2.67 12.46 -14.81
CA SER A 225 -1.21 12.37 -14.74
C SER A 225 -0.56 13.71 -14.32
N SER A 226 -1.27 14.83 -14.47
CA SER A 226 -0.85 16.15 -14.01
C SER A 226 -1.34 16.51 -12.61
N GLU A 227 -2.24 15.72 -12.01
CA GLU A 227 -2.75 15.97 -10.66
C GLU A 227 -1.68 15.59 -9.60
N PRO A 228 -1.57 16.35 -8.49
CA PRO A 228 -0.66 15.99 -7.41
C PRO A 228 -1.00 14.61 -6.85
N ARG A 229 -0.01 13.73 -6.78
CA ARG A 229 -0.18 12.40 -6.20
C ARG A 229 -0.21 12.53 -4.69
N LYS A 230 -1.30 12.06 -4.07
CA LYS A 230 -1.39 11.96 -2.61
C LYS A 230 -0.83 10.63 -2.16
N SER A 231 -0.15 10.60 -1.02
CA SER A 231 0.20 9.34 -0.34
C SER A 231 -1.08 8.54 -0.07
N LEU A 232 -1.05 7.23 -0.35
CA LEU A 232 -2.20 6.34 -0.16
C LEU A 232 -2.46 6.05 1.32
N ILE A 233 -1.43 6.17 2.15
CA ILE A 233 -1.52 6.01 3.57
C ILE A 233 -1.73 7.39 4.18
N ASP A 234 -2.99 7.69 4.52
CA ASP A 234 -3.29 8.90 5.29
C ASP A 234 -2.55 8.83 6.63
N ARG A 235 -1.82 9.90 6.98
CA ARG A 235 -1.09 10.04 8.24
C ARG A 235 -2.00 9.80 9.44
N THR A 236 -3.29 10.15 9.35
CA THR A 236 -4.27 9.88 10.42
C THR A 236 -4.55 8.39 10.64
N LEU A 237 -4.44 7.56 9.59
CA LEU A 237 -4.58 6.11 9.65
C LEU A 237 -3.39 5.49 10.40
N LEU A 238 -2.17 5.98 10.14
CA LEU A 238 -0.95 5.58 10.85
C LEU A 238 -1.01 5.91 12.34
N ILE A 239 -1.50 7.11 12.70
CA ILE A 239 -1.65 7.53 14.11
C ILE A 239 -2.61 6.62 14.88
N ARG A 240 -3.66 6.10 14.24
CA ARG A 240 -4.63 5.21 14.91
C ARG A 240 -4.06 3.82 15.18
N ILE A 241 -3.30 3.28 14.22
CA ILE A 241 -2.62 2.00 14.38
C ILE A 241 -1.59 2.10 15.52
N SER A 242 -0.78 3.17 15.57
CA SER A 242 0.23 3.33 16.62
C SER A 242 -0.37 3.43 18.02
N LYS A 243 -1.53 4.09 18.18
CA LYS A 243 -2.24 4.20 19.45
C LYS A 243 -2.80 2.86 19.95
N HIS A 244 -3.26 1.98 19.06
CA HIS A 244 -3.80 0.67 19.47
C HIS A 244 -2.70 -0.33 19.83
N SER A 245 -1.51 -0.23 19.22
CA SER A 245 -0.36 -1.09 19.55
C SER A 245 0.37 -0.73 20.85
N GLY A 246 -0.02 0.36 21.52
CA GLY A 246 0.58 0.80 22.79
C GLY A 246 -0.21 0.42 24.05
N ASP A 247 -1.41 -0.16 23.88
CA ASP A 247 -2.33 -0.55 24.96
C ASP A 247 -2.34 -2.07 25.25
N GLU A 248 -1.40 -2.84 24.67
CA GLU A 248 -1.13 -4.26 24.98
C GLU A 248 0.21 -4.42 25.73
#